data_AF-A0A1Q5D0G1-F1
#
_entry.id   AF-A0A1Q5D0G1-F1
#
_cell.length_a   1.000
_cell.length_b   1.000
_cell.length_c   1.000
_cell.angle_alpha   90.00
_cell.angle_beta   90.00
_cell.angle_gamma   90.00
#
_symmetry.space_group_name_H-M   'P 1'
#
loop_
_entity.id
_entity.type
_entity.pdbx_description
1 polymer ?
#
loop_
_entity_poly.entity_id
_entity_poly.type
_entity_poly.pdbx_seq_one_letter_code
_entity_poly.pdbx_strand_id
1 'polypeptide(L)'
;MAISLPRPGAVVGLTRSALDQALGSAAAFAAVPARAFAVLDDVEALLRRINGVVDRIEGTLDRTDRVLTDAEAAVREVGVISAAATGAIETATEVATAAAAVVGEADAVALSPEEVTAAIRLVDELPKLKEHLTSDVLPILATLDRVGPDLHDLLAVTRDLKLAVAGIPGLGMLRRRGERLVDDPTDRDAAAN
;
A
#
# COMPACT_ATOMS: atom_id res chain seq x y z
N MET A 1 -86.90 24.58 77.26
CA MET A 1 -85.44 24.60 77.55
C MET A 1 -85.22 23.76 78.80
N ALA A 2 -85.02 22.44 78.64
CA ALA A 2 -84.81 21.55 79.79
C ALA A 2 -83.34 21.64 80.20
N ILE A 3 -83.07 22.34 81.30
CA ILE A 3 -81.76 22.29 81.95
C ILE A 3 -81.69 20.92 82.64
N SER A 4 -81.06 19.95 81.98
CA SER A 4 -80.72 18.68 82.61
C SER A 4 -79.71 18.95 83.73
N LEU A 5 -80.17 18.85 84.97
CA LEU A 5 -79.29 18.87 86.14
C LEU A 5 -78.39 17.63 86.07
N PRO A 6 -77.05 17.80 86.13
CA PRO A 6 -76.13 16.67 86.06
C PRO A 6 -76.39 15.73 87.23
N ARG A 7 -76.59 14.44 86.93
CA ARG A 7 -76.69 13.38 87.95
C ARG A 7 -75.35 13.29 88.70
N PRO A 8 -75.32 12.99 90.00
CA PRO A 8 -74.09 12.94 90.80
C PRO A 8 -72.96 12.10 90.16
N GLY A 9 -73.30 11.00 89.49
CA GLY A 9 -72.33 10.15 88.80
C GLY A 9 -71.67 10.79 87.56
N ALA A 10 -72.31 11.75 86.90
CA ALA A 10 -71.74 12.46 85.75
C ALA A 10 -70.64 13.44 86.15
N VAL A 11 -70.79 14.09 87.31
CA VAL A 11 -69.77 14.99 87.88
C VAL A 11 -68.54 14.19 88.29
N VAL A 12 -68.73 13.04 88.94
CA VAL A 12 -67.64 12.13 89.33
C VAL A 12 -66.90 11.56 88.11
N GLY A 13 -67.63 11.23 87.04
CA GLY A 13 -67.04 10.79 85.77
C GLY A 13 -66.19 11.87 85.09
N LEU A 14 -66.66 13.11 85.08
CA LEU A 14 -65.90 14.26 84.56
C LEU A 14 -64.64 14.54 85.37
N THR A 15 -64.71 14.50 86.71
CA THR A 15 -63.53 14.69 87.56
C THR A 15 -62.52 13.56 87.40
N ARG A 16 -62.98 12.32 87.25
CA ARG A 16 -62.11 11.16 87.00
C ARG A 16 -61.43 11.25 85.64
N SER A 17 -62.17 11.62 84.60
CA SER A 17 -61.61 11.85 83.26
C SER A 17 -60.61 13.00 83.24
N ALA A 18 -60.89 14.10 83.95
CA ALA A 18 -59.96 15.22 84.05
C ALA A 18 -58.68 14.83 84.80
N LEU A 19 -58.80 13.99 85.83
CA LEU A 19 -57.66 13.46 86.57
C LEU A 19 -56.83 12.48 85.70
N ASP A 20 -57.46 11.55 85.00
CA ASP A 20 -56.78 10.62 84.08
C ASP A 20 -56.07 11.39 82.95
N GLN A 21 -56.69 12.45 82.44
CA GLN A 21 -56.10 13.32 81.42
C GLN A 21 -54.95 14.19 81.96
N ALA A 22 -55.06 14.69 83.18
CA ALA A 22 -53.99 15.43 83.85
C ALA A 22 -52.78 14.52 84.15
N LEU A 23 -53.03 13.29 84.61
CA LEU A 23 -52.00 12.27 84.83
C LEU A 23 -51.34 11.84 83.51
N GLY A 24 -52.13 11.63 82.45
CA GLY A 24 -51.60 11.33 81.12
C GLY A 24 -50.76 12.47 80.53
N SER A 25 -51.17 13.73 80.76
CA SER A 25 -50.41 14.91 80.35
C SER A 25 -49.12 15.06 81.16
N ALA A 26 -49.19 14.89 82.49
CA ALA A 26 -48.01 14.90 83.36
C ALA A 26 -47.01 13.79 82.99
N ALA A 27 -47.49 12.59 82.66
CA ALA A 27 -46.67 11.49 82.17
C ALA A 27 -46.03 11.81 80.81
N ALA A 28 -46.76 12.45 79.89
CA ALA A 28 -46.20 12.90 78.61
C ALA A 28 -45.12 13.98 78.81
N PHE A 29 -45.36 14.97 79.68
CA PHE A 29 -44.37 15.99 80.04
C PHE A 29 -43.14 15.39 80.73
N ALA A 30 -43.33 14.40 81.60
CA ALA A 30 -42.23 13.66 82.24
C ALA A 30 -41.42 12.82 81.25
N ALA A 31 -42.01 12.42 80.10
CA ALA A 31 -41.34 11.67 79.05
C ALA A 31 -40.61 12.54 78.01
N VAL A 32 -40.88 13.86 77.95
CA VAL A 32 -40.20 14.78 77.02
C VAL A 32 -38.67 14.76 77.17
N PRO A 33 -38.09 14.83 78.40
CA PRO A 33 -36.64 14.75 78.56
C PRO A 33 -36.05 13.45 78.02
N ALA A 34 -36.70 12.31 78.27
CA ALA A 34 -36.23 11.01 77.78
C ALA A 34 -36.20 10.94 76.24
N ARG A 35 -37.23 11.49 75.58
CA ARG A 35 -37.26 11.59 74.11
C ARG A 35 -36.19 12.55 73.57
N ALA A 36 -35.92 13.65 74.26
CA ALA A 36 -34.87 14.58 73.87
C ALA A 36 -33.48 13.94 73.95
N PHE A 37 -33.19 13.16 75.01
CA PHE A 37 -31.94 12.41 75.12
C PHE A 37 -31.80 11.36 74.02
N ALA A 38 -32.86 10.61 73.71
CA ALA A 38 -32.82 9.65 72.61
C ALA A 38 -32.52 10.30 71.25
N VAL A 39 -33.10 11.47 70.96
CA VAL A 39 -32.79 12.23 69.74
C VAL A 39 -31.33 12.71 69.74
N LEU A 40 -30.79 13.14 70.88
CA LEU A 40 -29.38 13.53 70.96
C LEU A 40 -28.45 12.35 70.72
N ASP A 41 -28.76 11.17 71.28
CA ASP A 41 -28.00 9.93 71.05
C ASP A 41 -28.05 9.52 69.56
N ASP A 42 -29.23 9.63 68.92
CA ASP A 42 -29.41 9.37 67.48
C ASP A 42 -28.61 10.36 66.61
N VAL A 43 -28.60 11.64 66.97
CA VAL A 43 -27.79 12.68 66.29
C VAL A 43 -26.31 12.40 66.46
N GLU A 44 -25.86 12.01 67.65
CA GLU A 44 -24.46 11.64 67.89
C GLU A 44 -24.05 10.43 67.04
N ALA A 45 -24.92 9.42 66.95
CA ALA A 45 -24.70 8.26 66.09
C ALA A 45 -24.64 8.65 64.60
N LEU A 46 -25.51 9.56 64.16
CA LEU A 46 -25.50 10.10 62.81
C LEU A 46 -24.20 10.86 62.51
N LEU A 47 -23.75 11.73 63.42
CA LEU A 47 -22.50 12.48 63.27
C LEU A 47 -21.29 11.54 63.19
N ARG A 48 -21.22 10.51 64.05
CA ARG A 48 -20.18 9.47 63.96
C ARG A 48 -20.17 8.78 62.60
N ARG A 49 -21.35 8.45 62.06
CA ARG A 49 -21.49 7.85 60.73
C ARG A 49 -21.08 8.79 59.61
N ILE A 50 -21.45 10.07 59.68
CA ILE A 50 -21.09 11.10 58.70
C ILE A 50 -19.57 11.27 58.68
N ASN A 51 -18.91 11.39 59.83
CA ASN A 51 -17.45 11.50 59.90
C ASN A 51 -16.77 10.29 59.24
N GLY A 52 -17.23 9.07 59.52
CA GLY A 52 -16.70 7.88 58.85
C GLY A 52 -16.94 7.84 57.33
N VAL A 53 -18.01 8.48 56.83
CA VAL A 53 -18.25 8.64 55.38
C VAL A 53 -17.29 9.68 54.80
N VAL A 54 -17.07 10.80 55.49
CA VAL A 54 -16.11 11.84 55.08
C VAL A 54 -14.70 11.27 54.98
N ASP A 55 -14.23 10.55 56.00
CA ASP A 55 -12.90 9.89 55.99
C ASP A 55 -12.75 8.94 54.80
N ARG A 56 -13.82 8.21 54.47
CA ARG A 56 -13.84 7.29 53.31
C ARG A 56 -13.81 8.05 51.99
N ILE A 57 -14.51 9.18 51.89
CA ILE A 57 -14.51 10.04 50.69
C ILE A 57 -13.12 10.63 50.49
N GLU A 58 -12.49 11.17 51.53
CA GLU A 58 -11.12 11.68 51.47
C GLU A 58 -10.15 10.60 50.98
N GLY A 59 -10.21 9.40 51.57
CA GLY A 59 -9.41 8.28 51.09
C GLY A 59 -9.76 7.80 49.67
N THR A 60 -10.95 8.10 49.15
CA THR A 60 -11.32 7.80 47.76
C THR A 60 -10.78 8.86 46.81
N LEU A 61 -10.88 10.14 47.17
CA LEU A 61 -10.31 11.25 46.41
C LEU A 61 -8.79 11.12 46.29
N ASP A 62 -8.11 10.81 47.39
CA ASP A 62 -6.67 10.52 47.38
C ASP A 62 -6.29 9.39 46.41
N ARG A 63 -7.13 8.36 46.29
CA ARG A 63 -6.88 7.26 45.33
C ARG A 63 -7.15 7.73 43.90
N THR A 64 -8.20 8.51 43.68
CA THR A 64 -8.51 9.11 42.37
C THR A 64 -7.39 10.01 41.88
N ASP A 65 -6.82 10.85 42.75
CA ASP A 65 -5.70 11.75 42.38
C ASP A 65 -4.44 10.96 41.98
N ARG A 66 -4.16 9.85 42.67
CA ARG A 66 -3.07 8.94 42.28
C ARG A 66 -3.34 8.29 40.92
N VAL A 67 -4.56 7.79 40.69
CA VAL A 67 -4.95 7.19 39.40
C VAL A 67 -4.86 8.21 38.26
N LEU A 68 -5.25 9.47 38.49
CA LEU A 68 -5.11 10.54 37.50
C LEU A 68 -3.63 10.81 37.18
N THR A 69 -2.78 10.86 38.20
CA THR A 69 -1.33 11.05 38.01
C THR A 69 -0.70 9.90 37.21
N ASP A 70 -1.08 8.66 37.53
CA ASP A 70 -0.60 7.45 36.82
C ASP A 70 -1.12 7.43 35.38
N ALA A 71 -2.37 7.82 35.15
CA ALA A 71 -2.95 7.91 33.82
C ALA A 71 -2.25 8.97 32.97
N GLU A 72 -1.94 10.15 33.53
CA GLU A 72 -1.16 11.18 32.84
C GLU A 72 0.26 10.69 32.49
N ALA A 73 0.88 9.90 33.36
CA ALA A 73 2.18 9.29 33.08
C ALA A 73 2.08 8.26 31.94
N ALA A 74 1.09 7.39 31.97
CA ALA A 74 0.85 6.40 30.92
C ALA A 74 0.58 7.06 29.56
N VAL A 75 -0.23 8.14 29.52
CA VAL A 75 -0.51 8.89 28.29
C VAL A 75 0.77 9.50 27.71
N ARG A 76 1.64 10.07 28.56
CA ARG A 76 2.94 10.60 28.11
C ARG A 76 3.85 9.50 27.56
N GLU A 77 3.90 8.35 28.23
CA GLU A 77 4.69 7.19 27.77
C GLU A 77 4.19 6.67 26.42
N VAL A 78 2.88 6.51 26.25
CA VAL A 78 2.27 6.14 24.97
C VAL A 78 2.64 7.13 23.88
N GLY A 79 2.64 8.44 24.17
CA GLY A 79 3.08 9.47 23.21
C GLY A 79 4.53 9.28 22.73
N VAL A 80 5.45 8.96 23.65
CA VAL A 80 6.85 8.67 23.31
C VAL A 80 6.97 7.40 22.46
N ILE A 81 6.26 6.33 22.85
CA ILE A 81 6.26 5.06 22.11
C ILE A 81 5.70 5.25 20.70
N SER A 82 4.59 5.97 20.56
CA SER A 82 3.99 6.25 19.25
C SER A 82 4.93 7.04 18.35
N ALA A 83 5.62 8.07 18.86
CA ALA A 83 6.60 8.82 18.09
C ALA A 83 7.78 7.93 17.64
N ALA A 84 8.29 7.08 18.52
CA ALA A 84 9.35 6.13 18.18
C ALA A 84 8.88 5.10 17.12
N ALA A 85 7.65 4.60 17.24
CA ALA A 85 7.05 3.70 16.26
C ALA A 85 6.91 4.36 14.89
N THR A 86 6.48 5.63 14.82
CA THR A 86 6.42 6.40 13.58
C THR A 86 7.81 6.49 12.92
N GLY A 87 8.84 6.88 13.68
CA GLY A 87 10.21 6.96 13.12
C GLY A 87 10.76 5.60 12.66
N ALA A 88 10.43 4.52 13.36
CA ALA A 88 10.80 3.17 12.94
C ALA A 88 10.12 2.76 11.63
N ILE A 89 8.85 3.11 11.43
CA ILE A 89 8.10 2.84 10.20
C ILE A 89 8.66 3.65 9.02
N GLU A 90 9.01 4.92 9.24
CA GLU A 90 9.64 5.77 8.22
C GLU A 90 10.96 5.15 7.77
N THR A 91 11.84 4.80 8.71
CA THR A 91 13.12 4.14 8.41
C THR A 91 12.92 2.82 7.66
N ALA A 92 11.97 1.99 8.10
CA ALA A 92 11.67 0.73 7.42
C ALA A 92 11.18 0.93 5.98
N THR A 93 10.41 1.99 5.74
CA THR A 93 9.90 2.34 4.40
C THR A 93 11.02 2.81 3.48
N GLU A 94 11.95 3.63 3.98
CA GLU A 94 13.14 4.06 3.25
C GLU A 94 14.01 2.86 2.86
N VAL A 95 14.28 1.96 3.82
CA VAL A 95 15.04 0.74 3.58
C VAL A 95 14.36 -0.15 2.55
N ALA A 96 13.04 -0.35 2.65
CA ALA A 96 12.29 -1.16 1.71
C ALA A 96 12.34 -0.59 0.28
N THR A 97 12.27 0.75 0.15
CA THR A 97 12.36 1.43 -1.14
C THR A 97 13.76 1.30 -1.75
N ALA A 98 14.81 1.48 -0.94
CA ALA A 98 16.19 1.29 -1.37
C ALA A 98 16.44 -0.17 -1.79
N ALA A 99 15.95 -1.14 -1.01
CA ALA A 99 16.05 -2.55 -1.34
C ALA A 99 15.33 -2.90 -2.65
N ALA A 100 14.14 -2.35 -2.87
CA ALA A 100 13.41 -2.55 -4.12
C ALA A 100 14.19 -2.03 -5.34
N ALA A 101 14.88 -0.88 -5.21
CA ALA A 101 15.74 -0.36 -6.28
C ALA A 101 16.94 -1.29 -6.55
N VAL A 102 17.59 -1.80 -5.49
CA VAL A 102 18.71 -2.74 -5.62
C VAL A 102 18.28 -4.04 -6.28
N VAL A 103 17.14 -4.59 -5.88
CA VAL A 103 16.58 -5.80 -6.49
C VAL A 103 16.23 -5.55 -7.97
N GLY A 104 15.62 -4.41 -8.29
CA GLY A 104 15.32 -4.06 -9.67
C GLY A 104 16.57 -3.94 -10.56
N GLU A 105 17.64 -3.33 -10.04
CA GLU A 105 18.93 -3.25 -10.75
C GLU A 105 19.57 -4.64 -10.90
N ALA A 106 19.50 -5.47 -9.86
CA ALA A 106 20.01 -6.84 -9.91
C ALA A 106 19.27 -7.69 -10.94
N ASP A 107 17.94 -7.57 -11.00
CA ASP A 107 17.11 -8.27 -11.99
C ASP A 107 17.41 -7.78 -13.43
N ALA A 108 17.73 -6.50 -13.61
CA ALA A 108 18.08 -5.95 -14.92
C ALA A 108 19.41 -6.49 -15.48
N VAL A 109 20.34 -6.91 -14.61
CA VAL A 109 21.64 -7.49 -15.01
C VAL A 109 21.73 -9.00 -14.84
N ALA A 110 20.74 -9.62 -14.20
CA ALA A 110 20.69 -11.05 -14.01
C ALA A 110 20.38 -11.74 -15.36
N LEU A 111 21.22 -12.71 -15.71
CA LEU A 111 20.96 -13.61 -16.83
C LEU A 111 20.30 -14.88 -16.29
N SER A 112 19.26 -15.33 -16.99
CA SER A 112 18.69 -16.66 -16.73
C SER A 112 19.71 -17.76 -17.06
N PRO A 113 19.61 -18.94 -16.41
CA PRO A 113 20.49 -20.07 -16.72
C PRO A 113 20.49 -20.44 -18.22
N GLU A 114 19.34 -20.30 -18.88
CA GLU A 114 19.17 -20.54 -20.31
C GLU A 114 19.94 -19.50 -21.14
N GLU A 115 19.86 -18.22 -20.78
CA GLU A 115 20.62 -17.15 -21.44
C GLU A 115 22.12 -17.31 -21.25
N VAL A 116 22.58 -17.69 -20.04
CA VAL A 116 23.99 -18.00 -19.78
C VAL A 116 24.46 -19.15 -20.68
N THR A 117 23.65 -20.20 -20.79
CA THR A 117 23.98 -21.37 -21.65
C THR A 117 24.03 -20.97 -23.12
N ALA A 118 23.08 -20.14 -23.58
CA ALA A 118 23.07 -19.63 -24.95
C ALA A 118 24.28 -18.73 -25.24
N ALA A 119 24.66 -17.87 -24.30
CA ALA A 119 25.84 -17.01 -24.41
C ALA A 119 27.13 -17.83 -24.50
N ILE A 120 27.28 -18.87 -23.68
CA ILE A 120 28.41 -19.81 -23.75
C ILE A 120 28.46 -20.46 -25.14
N ARG A 121 27.34 -20.98 -25.62
CA ARG A 121 27.26 -21.60 -26.95
C ARG A 121 27.62 -20.63 -28.08
N LEU A 122 27.19 -19.37 -27.99
CA LEU A 122 27.55 -18.34 -28.97
C LEU A 122 29.07 -18.13 -28.99
N VAL A 123 29.70 -18.03 -27.81
CA VAL A 123 31.15 -17.89 -27.67
C VAL A 123 31.89 -19.10 -28.25
N ASP A 124 31.37 -20.31 -28.03
CA ASP A 124 31.96 -21.56 -28.55
C ASP A 124 31.90 -21.66 -30.09
N GLU A 125 30.96 -20.99 -30.75
CA GLU A 125 30.83 -20.99 -32.22
C GLU A 125 31.72 -19.92 -32.91
N LEU A 126 32.18 -18.89 -32.17
CA LEU A 126 33.05 -17.83 -32.73
C LEU A 126 34.34 -18.37 -33.39
N PRO A 127 35.06 -19.35 -32.83
CA PRO A 127 36.25 -19.91 -33.48
C PRO A 127 35.92 -20.58 -34.82
N LYS A 128 34.82 -21.34 -34.90
CA LYS A 128 34.40 -22.02 -36.13
C LYS A 128 34.01 -21.02 -37.20
N LEU A 129 33.31 -19.95 -36.81
CA LEU A 129 32.96 -18.85 -37.71
C LEU A 129 34.22 -18.17 -38.26
N LYS A 130 35.20 -17.88 -37.39
CA LYS A 130 36.49 -17.32 -37.80
C LYS A 130 37.21 -18.22 -38.81
N GLU A 131 37.19 -19.53 -38.58
CA GLU A 131 37.86 -20.51 -39.44
C GLU A 131 37.21 -20.58 -40.82
N HIS A 132 35.88 -20.66 -40.90
CA HIS A 132 35.16 -20.60 -42.19
C HIS A 132 35.38 -19.27 -42.92
N LEU A 133 35.36 -18.15 -42.20
CA LEU A 133 35.64 -16.85 -42.81
C LEU A 133 37.05 -16.80 -43.40
N THR A 134 38.04 -17.34 -42.68
CA THR A 134 39.45 -17.28 -43.10
C THR A 134 39.78 -18.27 -44.21
N SER A 135 39.28 -19.50 -44.10
CA SER A 135 39.62 -20.60 -44.99
C SER A 135 38.78 -20.61 -46.27
N ASP A 136 37.50 -20.22 -46.18
CA ASP A 136 36.57 -20.43 -47.29
C ASP A 136 36.16 -19.11 -47.94
N VAL A 137 35.79 -18.10 -47.15
CA VAL A 137 35.20 -16.87 -47.68
C VAL A 137 36.27 -15.87 -48.16
N LEU A 138 37.28 -15.58 -47.32
CA LEU A 138 38.32 -14.60 -47.65
C LEU A 138 39.07 -14.94 -48.95
N PRO A 139 39.44 -16.20 -49.25
CA PRO A 139 40.09 -16.54 -50.51
C PRO A 139 39.21 -16.28 -51.74
N ILE A 140 37.90 -16.53 -51.65
CA ILE A 140 36.96 -16.24 -52.75
C ILE A 140 36.86 -14.72 -52.96
N LEU A 141 36.74 -13.95 -51.87
CA LEU A 141 36.73 -12.48 -51.95
C LEU A 141 38.04 -11.94 -52.55
N ALA A 142 39.18 -12.52 -52.20
CA ALA A 142 40.47 -12.18 -52.79
C ALA A 142 40.55 -12.52 -54.30
N THR A 143 39.85 -13.58 -54.74
CA THR A 143 39.76 -13.92 -56.15
C THR A 143 38.78 -13.00 -56.90
N LEU A 144 37.69 -12.59 -56.26
CA LEU A 144 36.71 -11.63 -56.78
C LEU A 144 37.29 -10.23 -57.00
N ASP A 145 38.28 -9.82 -56.20
CA ASP A 145 39.04 -8.58 -56.44
C ASP A 145 39.64 -8.52 -57.86
N ARG A 146 39.93 -9.69 -58.43
CA ARG A 146 40.52 -9.83 -59.78
C ARG A 146 39.49 -9.84 -60.91
N VAL A 147 38.21 -10.05 -60.59
CA VAL A 147 37.13 -10.12 -61.59
C VAL A 147 36.83 -8.75 -62.23
N GLY A 148 37.11 -7.64 -61.52
CA GLY A 148 36.99 -6.29 -62.07
C GLY A 148 37.89 -6.06 -63.30
N PRO A 149 39.22 -6.28 -63.17
CA PRO A 149 40.14 -6.31 -64.31
C PRO A 149 39.74 -7.29 -65.40
N ASP A 150 39.41 -8.54 -65.06
CA ASP A 150 39.09 -9.58 -66.04
C ASP A 150 37.81 -9.26 -66.87
N LEU A 151 36.80 -8.64 -66.24
CA LEU A 151 35.61 -8.13 -66.94
C LEU A 151 35.94 -6.97 -67.87
N HIS A 152 36.85 -6.09 -67.46
CA HIS A 152 37.30 -4.98 -68.30
C HIS A 152 38.04 -5.49 -69.54
N ASP A 153 38.89 -6.50 -69.39
CA ASP A 153 39.62 -7.14 -70.49
C ASP A 153 38.65 -7.86 -71.45
N LEU A 154 37.65 -8.57 -70.93
CA LEU A 154 36.59 -9.18 -71.75
C LEU A 154 35.77 -8.15 -72.55
N LEU A 155 35.49 -6.98 -71.96
CA LEU A 155 34.83 -5.88 -72.65
C LEU A 155 35.71 -5.26 -73.75
N ALA A 156 37.03 -5.24 -73.56
CA ALA A 156 37.98 -4.82 -74.61
C ALA A 156 38.03 -5.84 -75.76
N VAL A 157 38.16 -7.13 -75.47
CA VAL A 157 38.20 -8.20 -76.48
C VAL A 157 36.89 -8.30 -77.27
N THR A 158 35.74 -8.17 -76.62
CA THR A 158 34.44 -8.14 -77.31
C THR A 158 34.28 -6.90 -78.19
N ARG A 159 34.86 -5.76 -77.81
CA ARG A 159 34.93 -4.57 -78.65
C ARG A 159 35.82 -4.80 -79.88
N ASP A 160 36.96 -5.46 -79.72
CA ASP A 160 37.87 -5.79 -80.82
C ASP A 160 37.26 -6.83 -81.78
N LEU A 161 36.57 -7.84 -81.26
CA LEU A 161 35.84 -8.81 -82.07
C LEU A 161 34.72 -8.12 -82.87
N LYS A 162 33.98 -7.19 -82.25
CA LYS A 162 32.98 -6.37 -82.95
C LYS A 162 33.60 -5.60 -84.12
N LEU A 163 34.80 -5.04 -83.94
CA LEU A 163 35.53 -4.34 -85.00
C LEU A 163 36.05 -5.28 -86.09
N ALA A 164 36.58 -6.45 -85.72
CA ALA A 164 37.07 -7.46 -86.65
C ALA A 164 35.95 -8.06 -87.53
N VAL A 165 34.80 -8.39 -86.93
CA VAL A 165 33.62 -8.90 -87.66
C VAL A 165 33.06 -7.83 -88.61
N ALA A 166 33.12 -6.55 -88.24
CA ALA A 166 32.76 -5.45 -89.13
C ALA A 166 33.69 -5.33 -90.36
N GLY A 167 34.92 -5.85 -90.27
CA GLY A 167 35.93 -5.87 -91.33
C GLY A 167 35.81 -7.02 -92.34
N ILE A 168 34.94 -8.02 -92.12
CA ILE A 168 34.79 -9.17 -93.03
C ILE A 168 34.01 -8.74 -94.29
N PRO A 169 34.59 -8.88 -95.50
CA PRO A 169 33.92 -8.54 -96.75
C PRO A 169 32.59 -9.31 -96.92
N GLY A 170 31.48 -8.60 -97.11
CA GLY A 170 30.14 -9.19 -97.31
C GLY A 170 29.22 -9.19 -96.07
N LEU A 171 29.74 -9.13 -94.83
CA LEU A 171 28.91 -9.14 -93.61
C LEU A 171 28.15 -7.83 -93.35
N GLY A 172 28.63 -6.70 -93.85
CA GLY A 172 27.90 -5.42 -93.81
C GLY A 172 26.57 -5.43 -94.57
N MET A 173 26.37 -6.40 -95.48
CA MET A 173 25.10 -6.63 -96.16
C MET A 173 24.10 -7.39 -95.28
N LEU A 174 24.57 -8.26 -94.39
CA LEU A 174 23.75 -8.95 -93.39
C LEU A 174 23.36 -8.00 -92.26
N ARG A 175 24.28 -7.15 -91.78
CA ARG A 175 23.97 -6.08 -90.82
C ARG A 175 22.85 -5.15 -91.34
N ARG A 176 22.98 -4.69 -92.59
CA ARG A 176 21.96 -3.87 -93.26
C ARG A 176 20.64 -4.60 -93.56
N ARG A 177 20.61 -5.95 -93.52
CA ARG A 177 19.37 -6.75 -93.63
C ARG A 177 18.73 -6.99 -92.27
N GLY A 178 19.53 -7.22 -91.22
CA GLY A 178 19.05 -7.35 -89.84
C GLY A 178 18.52 -6.04 -89.28
N GLU A 179 19.17 -4.91 -89.54
CA GLU A 179 18.68 -3.57 -89.19
C GLU A 179 17.29 -3.30 -89.83
N ARG A 180 17.03 -3.81 -91.03
CA ARG A 180 15.70 -3.72 -91.68
C ARG A 180 14.64 -4.69 -91.11
N LEU A 181 15.04 -5.79 -90.47
CA LEU A 181 14.16 -6.77 -89.83
C LEU A 181 13.77 -6.36 -88.40
N VAL A 182 14.63 -5.59 -87.74
CA VAL A 182 14.39 -5.04 -86.40
C VAL A 182 13.55 -3.75 -86.47
N ASP A 183 13.68 -2.99 -87.56
CA ASP A 183 12.91 -1.77 -87.83
C ASP A 183 11.58 -2.02 -88.60
N ASP A 184 11.10 -3.27 -88.73
CA ASP A 184 9.77 -3.60 -89.31
C ASP A 184 8.74 -3.92 -88.21
N PRO A 185 7.89 -2.96 -87.78
CA PRO A 185 6.92 -3.12 -86.70
C PRO A 185 5.52 -3.56 -87.18
N THR A 186 5.38 -4.34 -88.26
CA THR A 186 4.06 -4.88 -88.66
C THR A 186 3.92 -6.38 -88.34
N ASP A 187 3.67 -6.70 -87.06
CA ASP A 187 2.77 -7.79 -86.62
C ASP A 187 2.85 -8.03 -85.09
N ARG A 188 2.47 -7.03 -84.28
CA ARG A 188 2.18 -7.25 -82.84
C ARG A 188 0.83 -6.69 -82.36
N ASP A 189 -0.08 -6.34 -83.27
CA ASP A 189 -1.44 -5.87 -82.93
C ASP A 189 -2.57 -6.78 -83.48
N ALA A 190 -2.30 -8.01 -83.93
CA ALA A 190 -3.34 -8.91 -84.47
C ALA A 190 -3.69 -10.13 -83.59
N ALA A 191 -3.25 -10.20 -82.33
CA ALA A 191 -3.62 -11.31 -81.43
C ALA A 191 -3.72 -10.90 -79.95
N ALA A 192 -4.68 -10.03 -79.63
CA ALA A 192 -5.33 -9.97 -78.31
C ALA A 192 -6.58 -9.06 -78.39
N ASN A 193 -7.64 -9.55 -79.03
CA ASN A 193 -9.01 -9.19 -78.70
C ASN A 193 -9.79 -10.49 -78.52
#